data_AF-A0A432I010-F1
#
_entry.id   AF-A0A432I010-F1
#
_cell.length_a   1.000
_cell.length_b   1.000
_cell.length_c   1.000
_cell.angle_alpha   90.00
_cell.angle_beta   90.00
_cell.angle_gamma   90.00
#
_symmetry.space_group_name_H-M   'P 1'
#
loop_
_entity.id
_entity.type
_entity.pdbx_description
1 polymer ?
#
loop_
_entity_poly.entity_id
_entity_poly.type
_entity_poly.pdbx_seq_one_letter_code
_entity_poly.pdbx_strand_id
1 'polypeptide(L)' 'MTVGDLLPRLSGVVALGGGLGADVRDRAVTAIAYDSRRATAGAIFVAVSGQRFDGAAFAADAMGRGAVLVVSA' A
#
# COMPACT_ATOMS: atom_id res chain seq x y z
N MET A 1 0.27 14.55 1.83
CA MET A 1 0.59 13.89 0.54
C MET A 1 -0.47 12.83 0.32
N THR A 2 -1.27 12.95 -0.73
CA THR A 2 -2.34 11.98 -1.01
C THR A 2 -1.81 10.82 -1.86
N VAL A 3 -2.58 9.73 -1.96
CA VAL A 3 -2.26 8.63 -2.90
C VAL A 3 -2.24 9.15 -4.34
N GLY A 4 -3.15 10.06 -4.69
CA GLY A 4 -3.24 10.72 -5.98
C GLY A 4 -1.98 11.50 -6.37
N ASP A 5 -1.33 12.15 -5.39
CA ASP A 5 -0.08 12.89 -5.60
C ASP A 5 1.14 11.96 -5.73
N LEU A 6 1.05 10.76 -5.13
CA LEU A 6 2.14 9.79 -5.07
C LEU A 6 2.21 8.89 -6.31
N LEU A 7 1.05 8.49 -6.84
CA LEU A 7 0.96 7.59 -8.00
C LEU A 7 1.82 8.02 -9.20
N PRO A 8 1.81 9.29 -9.64
CA PRO A 8 2.61 9.73 -10.78
C PRO A 8 4.13 9.66 -10.52
N ARG A 9 4.54 9.56 -9.25
CA ARG A 9 5.96 9.50 -8.83
C ARG A 9 6.48 8.07 -8.70
N LEU A 10 5.60 7.07 -8.71
CA LEU A 10 5.97 5.67 -8.61
C LEU A 10 6.28 5.13 -10.01
N SER A 11 7.56 5.03 -10.35
CA SER A 11 8.00 4.36 -11.57
C SER A 11 7.94 2.84 -11.39
N GLY A 12 7.36 2.13 -12.35
CA GLY A 12 7.33 0.65 -12.36
C GLY A 12 6.24 0.00 -11.52
N VAL A 13 5.29 0.77 -10.97
CA VAL A 13 4.12 0.24 -10.26
C VAL A 13 2.93 0.17 -11.23
N VAL A 14 2.23 -0.98 -11.24
CA VAL A 14 1.01 -1.17 -12.01
C VAL A 14 -0.17 -1.26 -11.05
N ALA A 15 -1.17 -0.40 -11.22
CA ALA A 15 -2.41 -0.50 -10.47
C ALA A 15 -3.25 -1.68 -11.01
N LEU A 16 -3.58 -2.63 -10.13
CA LEU A 16 -4.41 -3.78 -10.50
C LEU A 16 -5.87 -3.35 -10.55
N GLY A 17 -6.48 -3.47 -11.73
CA GLY A 17 -7.88 -3.19 -11.99
C GLY A 17 -8.17 -1.71 -12.28
N GLY A 18 -8.39 -1.38 -13.57
CA GLY A 18 -9.13 -0.21 -14.09
C GLY A 18 -8.73 1.22 -13.68
N GLY A 19 -7.93 1.41 -12.64
CA GLY A 19 -7.68 2.69 -11.98
C GLY A 19 -8.13 2.67 -10.52
N LEU A 20 -7.40 3.43 -9.69
CA LEU A 20 -7.79 3.67 -8.30
C LEU A 20 -8.97 4.66 -8.28
N GLY A 21 -10.06 4.28 -7.62
CA GLY A 21 -11.24 5.15 -7.45
C GLY A 21 -10.86 6.49 -6.80
N ALA A 22 -11.61 7.54 -7.10
CA ALA A 22 -11.35 8.89 -6.60
C ALA A 22 -11.21 8.93 -5.07
N ASP A 23 -12.05 8.17 -4.35
CA ASP A 23 -12.00 8.04 -2.89
C ASP A 23 -10.68 7.50 -2.35
N VAL A 24 -10.00 6.64 -3.12
CA VAL A 24 -8.69 6.10 -2.76
C VAL A 24 -7.59 7.11 -3.05
N ARG A 25 -7.71 7.86 -4.14
CA ARG A 25 -6.73 8.88 -4.54
C ARG A 25 -6.66 10.02 -3.53
N ASP A 26 -7.78 10.40 -2.93
CA ASP A 26 -7.83 11.50 -1.95
C ASP A 26 -7.37 11.08 -0.53
N ARG A 27 -7.12 9.78 -0.31
CA ARG A 27 -6.64 9.30 0.99
C ARG A 27 -5.25 9.88 1.29
N ALA A 28 -5.12 10.42 2.50
CA ALA A 28 -3.84 10.90 2.99
C ALA A 28 -2.89 9.74 3.27
N VAL A 29 -1.67 9.84 2.74
CA VAL A 29 -0.57 8.95 3.05
C VAL A 29 0.26 9.55 4.18
N THR A 30 0.35 8.81 5.29
CA THR A 30 1.02 9.24 6.52
C THR A 30 2.33 8.50 6.78
N ALA A 31 2.45 7.27 6.29
CA ALA A 31 3.62 6.42 6.51
C ALA A 31 3.78 5.37 5.40
N ILE A 32 4.96 4.76 5.33
CA ILE A 32 5.22 3.56 4.53
C ILE A 32 5.68 2.47 5.51
N ALA A 33 5.06 1.29 5.44
CA ALA A 33 5.36 0.16 6.30
C ALA A 33 5.57 -1.10 5.46
N TYR A 34 6.64 -1.84 5.70
CA TYR A 34 6.87 -3.17 5.10
C TYR A 34 6.56 -4.32 6.07
N ASP A 35 6.27 -4.00 7.34
CA ASP A 35 5.84 -4.92 8.38
C ASP A 35 4.38 -4.62 8.70
N SER A 36 3.48 -5.58 8.51
CA SER A 36 2.04 -5.37 8.70
C SER A 36 1.72 -4.97 10.14
N ARG A 37 2.55 -5.40 11.11
CA ARG A 37 2.41 -5.05 12.53
C ARG A 37 2.62 -3.56 12.79
N ARG A 38 3.32 -2.87 11.87
CA ARG A 38 3.57 -1.42 11.91
C ARG A 38 2.65 -0.63 10.97
N ALA A 39 1.79 -1.31 10.22
CA ALA A 39 0.78 -0.64 9.41
C ALA A 39 -0.19 0.09 10.34
N THR A 40 -0.44 1.35 10.02
CA THR A 40 -1.33 2.25 10.76
C THR A 40 -2.25 2.95 9.77
N ALA A 41 -3.25 3.67 10.28
CA ALA A 41 -4.17 4.44 9.46
C ALA A 41 -3.42 5.42 8.52
N GLY A 42 -3.64 5.28 7.21
CA GLY A 42 -2.97 6.09 6.19
C GLY A 42 -1.62 5.54 5.72
N ALA A 43 -1.20 4.37 6.19
CA ALA A 43 0.05 3.77 5.76
C ALA A 43 -0.07 3.10 4.38
N ILE A 44 0.99 3.16 3.59
CA ILE A 44 1.19 2.27 2.43
C ILE A 44 1.92 1.03 2.92
N PHE A 45 1.32 -0.14 2.73
CA PHE A 45 1.95 -1.40 3.03
C PHE A 45 2.73 -1.91 1.81
N VAL A 46 4.03 -2.17 1.96
CA VAL A 46 4.87 -2.74 0.91
C VAL A 46 5.14 -4.20 1.24
N ALA A 47 4.40 -5.08 0.57
CA ALA A 47 4.60 -6.52 0.56
C ALA A 47 5.85 -6.84 -0.26
N VAL A 48 6.99 -6.96 0.44
CA VAL A 48 8.23 -7.42 -0.19
C VAL A 48 8.28 -8.94 -0.11
N SER A 49 8.43 -9.59 -1.26
CA SER A 49 8.65 -11.04 -1.38
C SER A 49 10.00 -11.40 -0.74
N GLY A 50 9.96 -11.94 0.48
CA GLY A 50 11.17 -12.33 1.22
C GLY A 50 11.52 -13.81 1.04
N GLN A 51 12.78 -14.18 1.31
CA GLN A 51 13.21 -15.60 1.26
C GLN A 51 12.51 -16.51 2.29
N ARG A 52 11.97 -15.93 3.38
CA ARG A 52 11.35 -16.69 4.48
C ARG A 52 9.82 -16.60 4.49
N PHE A 53 9.26 -15.48 4.06
CA PHE A 53 7.82 -15.24 4.10
C PHE A 53 7.41 -14.38 2.90
N ASP A 54 6.27 -14.73 2.33
CA ASP A 54 5.60 -13.92 1.31
C ASP A 54 4.87 -12.76 2.00
N GLY A 55 5.31 -11.53 1.72
CA GLY A 55 4.70 -10.31 2.25
C GLY A 55 3.24 -10.12 1.80
N ALA A 56 2.84 -10.69 0.67
CA ALA A 56 1.49 -10.61 0.16
C ALA A 56 0.49 -11.33 1.08
N ALA A 57 0.92 -12.35 1.82
CA ALA A 57 0.10 -13.04 2.81
C ALA A 57 -0.36 -12.10 3.95
N PHE A 58 0.37 -11.01 4.19
CA PHE A 58 0.04 -10.04 5.25
C PHE A 58 -0.72 -8.81 4.73
N ALA A 59 -1.06 -8.76 3.44
CA ALA A 59 -1.81 -7.66 2.85
C ALA A 59 -3.16 -7.44 3.55
N ALA A 60 -3.88 -8.52 3.86
CA ALA A 60 -5.17 -8.45 4.55
C ALA A 60 -5.03 -7.90 5.99
N ASP A 61 -3.99 -8.30 6.73
CA ASP A 61 -3.72 -7.80 8.08
C ASP A 61 -3.35 -6.31 8.05
N ALA A 62 -2.52 -5.89 7.09
CA ALA A 62 -2.16 -4.48 6.92
C ALA A 62 -3.40 -3.61 6.58
N MET A 63 -4.27 -4.10 5.68
CA MET A 63 -5.53 -3.42 5.37
C MET A 63 -6.44 -3.31 6.60
N GLY A 64 -6.58 -4.39 7.38
CA GLY A 64 -7.35 -4.39 8.63
C GLY A 64 -6.85 -3.38 9.68
N ARG A 65 -5.55 -3.05 9.65
CA ARG A 65 -4.92 -2.05 10.52
C ARG A 65 -5.03 -0.61 10.00
N GLY A 66 -5.61 -0.41 8.82
CA GLY A 66 -5.83 0.91 8.23
C GLY A 66 -4.84 1.30 7.15
N ALA A 67 -4.09 0.35 6.57
CA ALA A 67 -3.34 0.62 5.36
C ALA A 67 -4.30 1.07 4.23
N VAL A 68 -3.90 2.10 3.49
CA VAL A 68 -4.71 2.69 2.41
C VAL A 68 -4.34 2.13 1.03
N LEU A 69 -3.17 1.50 0.94
CA LEU A 69 -2.64 0.91 -0.28
C LEU A 69 -1.71 -0.25 0.08
N VAL A 70 -1.76 -1.31 -0.73
CA VAL A 70 -0.78 -2.40 -0.69
C VAL A 70 -0.01 -2.41 -2.01
N VAL A 71 1.31 -2.48 -1.93
CA VAL A 71 2.21 -2.64 -3.07
C VAL A 71 2.93 -3.97 -2.91
N SER A 72 2.85 -4.84 -3.92
CA SER A 72 3.53 -6.13 -3.96
C SER A 72 4.40 -6.23 -5.20
N ALA A 73 5.48 -7.01 -5.13
CA ALA A 73 6.38 -7.31 -6.24
C ALA A 73 6.44 -8.81 -6.54
#